data_AF-A0A2V7RCX4-F1
#
_entry.id   AF-A0A2V7RCX4-F1
#
_cell.length_a   1.000
_cell.length_b   1.000
_cell.length_c   1.000
_cell.angle_alpha   90.00
_cell.angle_beta   90.00
_cell.angle_gamma   90.00
#
_symmetry.space_group_name_H-M   'P 1'
#
loop_
_entity.id
_entity.type
_entity.pdbx_description
1 polymer ?
#
loop_
_entity_poly.entity_id
_entity_poly.type
_entity_poly.pdbx_seq_one_letter_code
_entity_poly.pdbx_strand_id
1 'polypeptide(L)'
;MVPVSPSQVDDFGLPPGVRDQYLQGARDQLGAIAELAERLIAAGDDTAAIETLRRDAHRLRGSAGSFGFPQASVVAAELEEAAKKWLEHPGNGVAGRGQAARAFVRRLAAALFTKQATAPPPPAEPSPPPDLAAPAPESSDVPEVIVVEDDPALAELLTFGLEARGYRFRHFRNGREALDLLKTMDTQGSSQPPLLLLDVDLPALDGYSIFEELQQECPGKFRVVFTTVHGSETEQLRGLEAGAMDYMVKPMSLRVALEKIRRWVGR
;
A
#
# COMPACT_ATOMS: atom_id res chain seq x y z
N MET A 1 3.76 19.16 18.09
CA MET A 1 2.59 19.08 17.18
C MET A 1 1.35 18.92 18.04
N VAL A 2 0.31 19.72 17.80
CA VAL A 2 -0.96 19.64 18.55
C VAL A 2 -1.71 18.38 18.08
N PRO A 3 -2.29 17.55 18.97
CA PRO A 3 -3.04 16.38 18.56
C PRO A 3 -4.28 16.81 17.77
N VAL A 4 -4.43 16.30 16.55
CA VAL A 4 -5.58 16.58 15.69
C VAL A 4 -6.79 15.88 16.29
N SER A 5 -7.84 16.65 16.63
CA SER A 5 -9.07 16.11 17.19
C SER A 5 -9.77 15.18 16.18
N PRO A 6 -10.30 14.03 16.62
CA PRO A 6 -10.86 13.01 15.73
C PRO A 6 -12.22 13.35 15.09
N SER A 7 -12.67 14.60 15.17
CA SER A 7 -13.91 15.11 14.57
C SER A 7 -13.71 15.77 13.19
N GLN A 8 -12.59 15.49 12.50
CA GLN A 8 -12.26 16.13 11.22
C GLN A 8 -11.78 15.13 10.16
N VAL A 9 -12.40 13.94 10.07
CA VAL A 9 -12.13 13.04 8.93
C VAL A 9 -13.01 13.40 7.75
N ASP A 10 -12.50 13.30 6.52
CA ASP A 10 -13.29 13.49 5.31
C ASP A 10 -14.29 12.34 5.08
N ASP A 11 -15.08 12.42 4.00
CA ASP A 11 -16.07 11.39 3.64
C ASP A 11 -15.47 9.98 3.47
N PHE A 12 -14.15 9.87 3.27
CA PHE A 12 -13.42 8.61 3.11
C PHE A 12 -12.83 8.12 4.44
N GLY A 13 -12.89 8.92 5.51
CA GLY A 13 -12.28 8.62 6.79
C GLY A 13 -10.79 8.97 6.82
N LEU A 14 -10.34 9.83 5.91
CA LEU A 14 -8.97 10.31 5.84
C LEU A 14 -8.80 11.59 6.67
N PRO A 15 -7.60 11.87 7.20
CA PRO A 15 -7.34 13.11 7.92
C PRO A 15 -7.41 14.34 7.01
N PRO A 16 -7.65 15.56 7.55
CA PRO A 16 -7.68 16.78 6.76
C PRO A 16 -6.39 16.97 5.97
N GLY A 17 -6.50 17.36 4.69
CA GLY A 17 -5.36 17.69 3.84
C GLY A 17 -4.53 16.50 3.33
N VAL A 18 -4.68 15.30 3.89
CA VAL A 18 -3.97 14.09 3.44
C VAL A 18 -4.34 13.73 2.00
N ARG A 19 -5.60 13.90 1.63
CA ARG A 19 -6.05 13.68 0.25
C ARG A 19 -5.46 14.69 -0.74
N ASP A 20 -5.27 15.94 -0.32
CA ASP A 20 -4.65 16.98 -1.16
C ASP A 20 -3.14 16.73 -1.32
N GLN A 21 -2.46 16.30 -0.25
CA GLN A 21 -1.06 15.88 -0.29
C GLN A 21 -0.87 14.69 -1.22
N TYR A 22 -1.75 13.69 -1.16
CA TYR A 22 -1.76 12.56 -2.09
C TYR A 22 -1.89 13.04 -3.55
N LEU A 23 -2.85 13.93 -3.83
CA LEU A 23 -3.03 14.48 -5.17
C LEU A 23 -1.83 15.29 -5.67
N GLN A 24 -1.11 15.97 -4.77
CA GLN A 24 0.13 16.65 -5.11
C GLN A 24 1.22 15.64 -5.51
N GLY A 25 1.47 14.61 -4.70
CA GLY A 25 2.44 13.56 -5.03
C GLY A 25 2.07 12.80 -6.31
N ALA A 26 0.78 12.51 -6.50
CA ALA A 26 0.27 11.86 -7.71
C ALA A 26 0.48 12.73 -8.97
N ARG A 27 0.46 14.07 -8.84
CA ARG A 27 0.77 14.96 -9.97
C ARG A 27 2.22 14.81 -10.41
N ASP A 28 3.15 14.78 -9.45
CA ASP A 28 4.59 14.61 -9.75
C ASP A 28 4.85 13.24 -10.37
N GLN A 29 4.23 12.19 -9.82
CA GLN A 29 4.33 10.83 -10.34
C GLN A 29 3.78 10.71 -11.77
N LEU A 30 2.64 11.36 -12.08
CA LEU A 30 2.14 11.40 -13.46
C LEU A 30 3.08 12.13 -14.42
N GLY A 31 3.79 13.16 -13.95
CA GLY A 31 4.85 13.81 -14.70
C GLY A 31 5.95 12.82 -15.08
N ALA A 32 6.45 12.06 -14.12
CA ALA A 32 7.46 11.02 -14.37
C ALA A 32 6.95 9.92 -15.32
N ILE A 33 5.70 9.47 -15.15
CA ILE A 33 5.09 8.48 -16.06
C ILE A 33 4.95 9.05 -17.48
N ALA A 34 4.64 10.34 -17.63
CA ALA A 34 4.58 11.00 -18.92
C ALA A 34 5.95 11.05 -19.61
N GLU A 35 7.02 11.31 -18.87
CA GLU A 35 8.40 11.25 -19.39
C GLU A 35 8.77 9.84 -19.86
N LEU A 36 8.38 8.80 -19.12
CA LEU A 36 8.54 7.40 -19.55
C LEU A 36 7.76 7.11 -20.84
N ALA A 37 6.55 7.66 -20.98
CA ALA A 37 5.78 7.53 -22.22
C ALA A 37 6.49 8.18 -23.42
N GLU A 38 7.08 9.37 -23.25
CA GLU A 38 7.84 10.03 -24.31
C GLU A 38 9.15 9.28 -24.65
N ARG A 39 9.81 8.67 -23.66
CA ARG A 39 10.93 7.73 -23.91
C ARG A 39 10.49 6.55 -24.75
N LEU A 40 9.34 5.94 -24.45
CA LEU A 40 8.79 4.82 -25.22
C LEU A 40 8.26 5.22 -26.61
N ILE A 41 7.95 6.50 -26.83
CA ILE A 41 7.69 7.01 -28.19
C ILE A 41 8.99 7.03 -29.00
N ALA A 42 10.11 7.42 -28.40
CA ALA A 42 11.42 7.43 -29.04
C ALA A 42 12.02 6.02 -29.23
N ALA A 43 11.85 5.14 -28.23
CA ALA A 43 12.36 3.78 -28.20
C ALA A 43 11.35 2.84 -27.50
N GLY A 44 10.44 2.23 -28.27
CA GLY A 44 9.37 1.40 -27.72
C GLY A 44 9.83 0.09 -27.08
N ASP A 45 11.08 -0.30 -27.29
CA ASP A 45 11.74 -1.48 -26.71
C ASP A 45 12.64 -1.14 -25.51
N ASP A 46 12.57 0.09 -24.98
CA ASP A 46 13.27 0.51 -23.76
C ASP A 46 12.73 -0.25 -22.54
N THR A 47 13.28 -1.44 -22.29
CA THR A 47 12.89 -2.33 -21.20
C THR A 47 12.97 -1.64 -19.84
N ALA A 48 13.99 -0.80 -19.61
CA ALA A 48 14.16 -0.08 -18.35
C ALA A 48 13.03 0.94 -18.13
N ALA A 49 12.58 1.61 -19.19
CA ALA A 49 11.42 2.48 -19.12
C ALA A 49 10.13 1.68 -18.85
N ILE A 50 9.94 0.52 -19.49
CA ILE A 50 8.77 -0.34 -19.27
C ILE A 50 8.73 -0.89 -17.83
N GLU A 51 9.86 -1.32 -17.29
CA GLU A 51 9.96 -1.78 -15.90
C GLU A 51 9.63 -0.68 -14.90
N THR A 52 10.14 0.53 -15.13
CA THR A 52 9.85 1.70 -14.29
C THR A 52 8.37 2.07 -14.36
N LEU A 53 7.80 2.07 -15.58
CA LEU A 53 6.38 2.33 -15.82
C LEU A 53 5.49 1.34 -15.08
N ARG A 54 5.83 0.04 -15.15
CA ARG A 54 5.11 -1.02 -14.44
C ARG A 54 5.15 -0.79 -12.92
N ARG A 55 6.31 -0.45 -12.37
CA ARG A 55 6.49 -0.18 -10.93
C ARG A 55 5.65 1.02 -10.47
N ASP A 56 5.67 2.12 -11.21
CA ASP A 56 4.90 3.31 -10.86
C ASP A 56 3.38 3.06 -10.96
N ALA A 57 2.95 2.29 -11.97
CA ALA A 57 1.57 1.84 -12.10
C ALA A 57 1.14 0.94 -10.93
N HIS A 58 2.00 0.01 -10.50
CA HIS A 58 1.73 -0.86 -9.35
C HIS A 58 1.48 -0.07 -8.06
N ARG A 59 2.34 0.93 -7.76
CA ARG A 59 2.16 1.81 -6.60
C ARG A 59 0.83 2.57 -6.66
N LEU A 60 0.54 3.21 -7.79
CA LEU A 60 -0.74 3.92 -7.97
C LEU A 60 -1.95 2.99 -7.82
N ARG A 61 -1.87 1.75 -8.33
CA ARG A 61 -2.92 0.73 -8.15
C ARG A 61 -3.14 0.45 -6.67
N GLY A 62 -2.06 0.28 -5.89
CA GLY A 62 -2.10 -0.04 -4.47
C GLY A 62 -2.62 1.10 -3.58
N SER A 63 -2.23 2.34 -3.84
CA SER A 63 -2.60 3.49 -3.00
C SER A 63 -3.87 4.22 -3.44
N ALA A 64 -4.13 4.43 -4.73
CA ALA A 64 -5.15 5.40 -5.18
C ALA A 64 -6.56 5.14 -4.63
N GLY A 65 -6.97 3.87 -4.55
CA GLY A 65 -8.28 3.52 -3.97
C GLY A 65 -8.36 3.83 -2.46
N SER A 66 -7.25 3.68 -1.73
CA SER A 66 -7.14 4.00 -0.30
C SER A 66 -7.35 5.50 -0.03
N PHE A 67 -7.06 6.35 -1.02
CA PHE A 67 -7.26 7.81 -0.98
C PHE A 67 -8.58 8.27 -1.63
N GLY A 68 -9.49 7.34 -1.94
CA GLY A 68 -10.81 7.67 -2.52
C GLY A 68 -10.79 7.89 -4.03
N PHE A 69 -9.82 7.30 -4.75
CA PHE A 69 -9.73 7.36 -6.22
C PHE A 69 -9.80 5.95 -6.84
N PRO A 70 -10.93 5.23 -6.70
CA PRO A 70 -11.05 3.84 -7.18
C PRO A 70 -10.86 3.72 -8.70
N GLN A 71 -11.33 4.69 -9.49
CA GLN A 71 -11.11 4.67 -10.94
C GLN A 71 -9.62 4.82 -11.31
N ALA A 72 -8.86 5.60 -10.55
CA ALA A 72 -7.42 5.72 -10.78
C ALA A 72 -6.70 4.41 -10.48
N SER A 73 -7.10 3.70 -9.41
CA SER A 73 -6.58 2.36 -9.10
C SER A 73 -6.85 1.36 -10.23
N VAL A 74 -8.05 1.39 -10.83
CA VAL A 74 -8.40 0.53 -11.99
C VAL A 74 -7.53 0.85 -13.21
N VAL A 75 -7.40 2.13 -13.57
CA VAL A 75 -6.57 2.53 -14.74
C VAL A 75 -5.11 2.18 -14.50
N ALA A 76 -4.61 2.30 -13.27
CA ALA A 76 -3.25 1.93 -12.92
C ALA A 76 -3.02 0.41 -13.04
N ALA A 77 -3.99 -0.42 -12.64
CA ALA A 77 -3.93 -1.87 -12.84
C ALA A 77 -3.88 -2.25 -14.34
N GLU A 78 -4.67 -1.58 -15.18
CA GLU A 78 -4.62 -1.81 -16.62
C GLU A 78 -3.27 -1.42 -17.24
N LEU A 79 -2.68 -0.31 -16.79
CA LEU A 79 -1.35 0.13 -17.23
C LEU A 79 -0.27 -0.86 -16.78
N GLU A 80 -0.33 -1.31 -15.54
CA GLU A 80 0.58 -2.32 -14.98
C GLU A 80 0.54 -3.61 -15.82
N GLU A 81 -0.66 -4.12 -16.09
CA GLU A 81 -0.86 -5.32 -16.91
C GLU A 81 -0.39 -5.13 -18.37
N ALA A 82 -0.60 -3.94 -18.95
CA ALA A 82 -0.07 -3.63 -20.27
C ALA A 82 1.46 -3.65 -20.29
N ALA A 83 2.10 -3.00 -19.32
CA ALA A 83 3.56 -2.97 -19.21
C ALA A 83 4.14 -4.37 -18.97
N LYS A 84 3.50 -5.20 -18.13
CA LYS A 84 3.86 -6.61 -17.94
C LYS A 84 3.85 -7.38 -19.27
N LYS A 85 2.78 -7.26 -20.06
CA LYS A 85 2.68 -7.92 -21.37
C LYS A 85 3.75 -7.45 -22.36
N TRP A 86 4.15 -6.18 -22.30
CA TRP A 86 5.23 -5.64 -23.14
C TRP A 86 6.59 -6.24 -22.80
N LEU A 87 6.86 -6.51 -21.51
CA LEU A 87 8.07 -7.21 -21.04
C LEU A 87 8.07 -8.68 -21.46
N GLU A 88 6.93 -9.36 -21.35
CA GLU A 88 6.77 -10.77 -21.74
C GLU A 88 6.89 -10.98 -23.26
N HIS A 89 6.45 -10.00 -24.05
CA HIS A 89 6.42 -10.05 -25.51
C HIS A 89 7.16 -8.87 -26.13
N PRO A 90 8.50 -8.81 -26.02
CA PRO A 90 9.29 -7.63 -26.37
C PRO A 90 9.17 -7.20 -27.84
N GLY A 91 8.90 -8.13 -28.76
CA GLY A 91 8.73 -7.83 -30.20
C GLY A 91 7.32 -7.35 -30.62
N ASN A 92 6.31 -7.49 -29.76
CA ASN A 92 4.93 -7.19 -30.13
C ASN A 92 4.55 -5.74 -29.81
N GLY A 93 3.98 -5.05 -30.81
CA GLY A 93 3.37 -3.73 -30.65
C GLY A 93 4.34 -2.60 -30.25
N VAL A 94 5.64 -2.78 -30.47
CA VAL A 94 6.72 -1.85 -30.05
C VAL A 94 6.41 -0.40 -30.44
N ALA A 95 6.01 -0.18 -31.69
CA ALA A 95 5.73 1.16 -32.23
C ALA A 95 4.54 1.88 -31.56
N GLY A 96 3.67 1.18 -30.83
CA GLY A 96 2.46 1.73 -30.21
C GLY A 96 2.54 1.93 -28.69
N ARG A 97 3.60 1.44 -28.04
CA ARG A 97 3.72 1.42 -26.56
C ARG A 97 3.75 2.82 -25.97
N GLY A 98 4.51 3.72 -26.58
CA GLY A 98 4.58 5.12 -26.16
C GLY A 98 3.24 5.84 -26.24
N GLN A 99 2.49 5.69 -27.34
CA GLN A 99 1.17 6.29 -27.48
C GLN A 99 0.15 5.66 -26.52
N ALA A 100 0.24 4.35 -26.28
CA ALA A 100 -0.58 3.66 -25.28
C ALA A 100 -0.30 4.18 -23.86
N ALA A 101 0.96 4.28 -23.46
CA ALA A 101 1.37 4.83 -22.16
C ALA A 101 0.85 6.28 -21.98
N ARG A 102 0.97 7.12 -23.01
CA ARG A 102 0.42 8.48 -23.00
C ARG A 102 -1.11 8.53 -22.91
N ALA A 103 -1.81 7.54 -23.45
CA ALA A 103 -3.25 7.40 -23.27
C ALA A 103 -3.61 7.04 -21.81
N PHE A 104 -2.83 6.16 -21.18
CA PHE A 104 -3.00 5.85 -19.76
C PHE A 104 -2.74 7.06 -18.86
N VAL A 105 -1.69 7.85 -19.11
CA VAL A 105 -1.44 9.12 -18.37
C VAL A 105 -2.66 10.02 -18.39
N ARG A 106 -3.29 10.22 -19.56
CA ARG A 106 -4.49 11.06 -19.68
C ARG A 106 -5.68 10.49 -18.90
N ARG A 107 -5.88 9.17 -18.92
CA ARG A 107 -6.94 8.50 -18.16
C ARG A 107 -6.70 8.58 -16.65
N LEU A 108 -5.46 8.40 -16.19
CA LEU A 108 -5.08 8.56 -14.79
C LEU A 108 -5.29 10.00 -14.32
N ALA A 109 -4.83 10.98 -15.10
CA ALA A 109 -5.03 12.40 -14.82
C ALA A 109 -6.53 12.74 -14.73
N ALA A 110 -7.34 12.22 -15.66
CA ALA A 110 -8.78 12.39 -15.60
C ALA A 110 -9.40 11.76 -14.34
N ALA A 111 -8.98 10.55 -13.97
CA ALA A 111 -9.51 9.86 -12.80
C ALA A 111 -9.12 10.52 -11.45
N LEU A 112 -7.95 11.16 -11.39
CA LEU A 112 -7.41 11.81 -10.18
C LEU A 112 -7.84 13.28 -10.03
N PHE A 113 -7.89 14.03 -11.13
CA PHE A 113 -8.05 15.50 -11.07
C PHE A 113 -9.37 16.03 -11.65
N THR A 114 -10.17 15.20 -12.30
CA THR A 114 -11.52 15.63 -12.67
C THR A 114 -12.38 15.57 -11.42
N LYS A 115 -13.09 16.66 -11.10
CA LYS A 115 -14.10 16.66 -10.03
C LYS A 115 -15.06 15.50 -10.27
N GLN A 116 -14.90 14.41 -9.52
CA GLN A 116 -15.90 13.36 -9.48
C GLN A 116 -17.17 13.97 -8.89
N ALA A 117 -18.31 13.81 -9.55
CA ALA A 117 -19.58 13.93 -8.87
C ALA A 117 -19.55 12.88 -7.75
N THR A 118 -19.59 13.32 -6.50
CA THR A 118 -19.69 12.42 -5.37
C THR A 118 -20.96 11.61 -5.57
N ALA A 119 -20.82 10.29 -5.77
CA ALA A 119 -21.95 9.41 -5.53
C ALA A 119 -22.34 9.60 -4.07
N PRO A 120 -23.64 9.72 -3.73
CA PRO A 120 -24.05 9.73 -2.34
C PRO A 120 -23.46 8.47 -1.68
N PRO A 121 -22.91 8.57 -0.46
CA PRO A 121 -22.40 7.40 0.23
C PRO A 121 -23.50 6.32 0.26
N PRO A 122 -23.15 5.02 0.15
CA PRO A 122 -24.11 3.97 0.44
C PRO A 122 -24.75 4.28 1.81
N PRO A 123 -26.07 4.05 2.00
CA PRO A 123 -26.73 4.38 3.24
C PRO A 123 -25.93 3.79 4.40
N ALA A 124 -25.46 4.67 5.27
CA ALA A 124 -24.67 4.27 6.42
C ALA A 124 -25.49 3.27 7.23
N GLU A 125 -25.02 2.02 7.30
CA GLU A 125 -25.36 1.19 8.45
C GLU A 125 -24.98 1.99 9.71
N PRO A 126 -25.83 2.00 10.74
CA PRO A 126 -25.60 2.81 11.93
C PRO A 126 -24.21 2.52 12.47
N SER A 127 -23.35 3.54 12.38
CA SER A 127 -22.03 3.48 12.98
C SER A 127 -22.21 3.25 14.48
N PRO A 128 -21.43 2.34 15.12
CA PRO A 128 -21.38 2.32 16.56
C PRO A 128 -20.96 3.73 17.05
N PRO A 129 -21.42 4.17 18.23
CA PRO A 129 -21.17 5.52 18.71
C PRO A 129 -19.66 5.83 18.73
N PRO A 130 -19.28 7.11 18.56
CA PRO A 130 -17.89 7.52 18.59
C PRO A 130 -17.39 7.41 20.02
N ASP A 131 -16.76 6.30 20.36
CA ASP A 131 -15.84 6.29 21.49
C ASP A 131 -14.51 6.88 21.00
N LEU A 132 -14.50 8.21 20.92
CA LEU A 132 -13.30 9.02 20.71
C LEU A 132 -12.65 9.39 22.05
N ALA A 133 -12.74 8.50 23.04
CA ALA A 133 -11.79 8.45 24.14
C ALA A 133 -10.95 7.19 23.96
N ALA A 134 -9.85 7.31 23.20
CA ALA A 134 -8.78 6.34 23.36
C ALA A 134 -8.34 6.37 24.84
N PRO A 135 -8.33 5.25 25.58
CA PRO A 135 -7.65 5.22 26.85
C PRO A 135 -6.17 5.53 26.59
N ALA A 136 -5.59 6.42 27.40
CA ALA A 136 -4.17 6.72 27.41
C ALA A 136 -3.35 5.41 27.45
N PRO A 137 -2.18 5.35 26.80
CA PRO A 137 -1.38 4.12 26.80
C PRO A 137 -0.73 3.94 28.17
N GLU A 138 -1.37 3.18 29.04
CA GLU A 138 -0.78 2.74 30.32
C GLU A 138 -0.40 1.26 30.34
N SER A 139 -0.45 0.53 29.22
CA SER A 139 0.11 -0.82 29.16
C SER A 139 1.27 -0.93 28.18
N SER A 140 2.44 -1.26 28.70
CA SER A 140 3.65 -1.66 27.96
C SER A 140 3.49 -2.99 27.20
N ASP A 141 2.25 -3.46 26.99
CA ASP A 141 1.93 -4.84 26.60
C ASP A 141 1.29 -4.94 25.21
N VAL A 142 1.03 -3.81 24.53
CA VAL A 142 0.58 -3.82 23.13
C VAL A 142 1.78 -4.10 22.21
N PRO A 143 1.68 -5.12 21.32
CA PRO A 143 2.70 -5.40 20.32
C PRO A 143 3.03 -4.19 19.45
N GLU A 144 4.30 -4.06 19.12
CA GLU A 144 4.72 -3.09 18.12
C GLU A 144 4.23 -3.51 16.72
N VAL A 145 3.88 -2.53 15.89
CA VAL A 145 3.52 -2.75 14.49
C VAL A 145 4.70 -2.38 13.59
N ILE A 146 5.19 -3.32 12.79
CA ILE A 146 6.25 -3.08 11.82
C ILE A 146 5.60 -3.07 10.43
N VAL A 147 5.88 -2.04 9.65
CA VAL A 147 5.35 -1.86 8.29
C VAL A 147 6.50 -1.95 7.29
N VAL A 148 6.40 -2.84 6.32
CA VAL A 148 7.33 -2.91 5.18
C VAL A 148 6.52 -2.61 3.92
N GLU A 149 6.66 -1.40 3.41
CA GLU A 149 5.83 -0.82 2.33
C GLU A 149 6.66 0.19 1.54
N ASP A 150 6.78 0.01 0.23
CA ASP A 150 7.60 0.88 -0.63
C ASP A 150 6.81 2.05 -1.24
N ASP A 151 5.47 1.99 -1.25
CA ASP A 151 4.64 3.13 -1.64
C ASP A 151 4.66 4.19 -0.51
N PRO A 152 5.29 5.37 -0.74
CA PRO A 152 5.41 6.39 0.29
C PRO A 152 4.06 6.94 0.74
N ALA A 153 3.07 7.03 -0.16
CA ALA A 153 1.75 7.54 0.18
C ALA A 153 0.99 6.55 1.08
N LEU A 154 1.03 5.26 0.73
CA LEU A 154 0.36 4.25 1.54
C LEU A 154 1.05 4.07 2.91
N ALA A 155 2.39 4.10 2.94
CA ALA A 155 3.15 4.07 4.17
C ALA A 155 2.83 5.26 5.09
N GLU A 156 2.79 6.48 4.55
CA GLU A 156 2.40 7.69 5.30
C GLU A 156 0.97 7.58 5.84
N LEU A 157 0.03 7.11 5.03
CA LEU A 157 -1.36 6.92 5.45
C LEU A 157 -1.50 5.92 6.62
N LEU A 158 -0.80 4.78 6.52
CA LEU A 158 -0.82 3.75 7.56
C LEU A 158 -0.14 4.25 8.84
N THR A 159 1.06 4.83 8.74
CA THR A 159 1.83 5.31 9.89
C THR A 159 1.13 6.47 10.61
N PHE A 160 0.52 7.40 9.87
CA PHE A 160 -0.36 8.41 10.46
C PHE A 160 -1.48 7.77 11.28
N GLY A 161 -2.16 6.77 10.71
CA GLY A 161 -3.26 6.08 11.38
C GLY A 161 -2.83 5.33 12.64
N LEU A 162 -1.63 4.74 12.62
CA LEU A 162 -1.01 4.07 13.76
C LEU A 162 -0.64 5.07 14.87
N GLU A 163 0.01 6.18 14.51
CA GLU A 163 0.38 7.26 15.43
C GLU A 163 -0.86 7.85 16.11
N ALA A 164 -1.91 8.15 15.34
CA ALA A 164 -3.16 8.70 15.85
C ALA A 164 -3.88 7.78 16.85
N ARG A 165 -3.61 6.47 16.81
CA ARG A 165 -4.15 5.46 17.76
C ARG A 165 -3.18 5.11 18.90
N GLY A 166 -2.00 5.75 18.93
CA GLY A 166 -0.98 5.56 19.95
C GLY A 166 -0.21 4.24 19.83
N TYR A 167 -0.14 3.65 18.64
CA TYR A 167 0.68 2.46 18.42
C TYR A 167 2.17 2.81 18.39
N ARG A 168 3.01 1.94 18.96
CA ARG A 168 4.45 1.92 18.63
C ARG A 168 4.60 1.27 17.26
N PHE A 169 5.35 1.91 16.37
CA PHE A 169 5.59 1.35 15.05
C PHE A 169 6.97 1.68 14.48
N ARG A 170 7.40 0.85 13.52
CA ARG A 170 8.56 1.08 12.64
C ARG A 170 8.14 0.90 11.19
N HIS A 171 8.71 1.68 10.30
CA HIS A 171 8.47 1.57 8.85
C HIS A 171 9.78 1.35 8.11
N PHE A 172 9.75 0.42 7.15
CA PHE A 172 10.82 0.16 6.20
C PHE A 172 10.29 0.30 4.77
N ARG A 173 11.04 1.03 3.94
CA ARG A 173 10.71 1.23 2.52
C ARG A 173 11.33 0.19 1.58
N ASN A 174 12.27 -0.61 2.09
CA ASN A 174 13.08 -1.53 1.30
C ASN A 174 13.07 -2.91 1.96
N GLY A 175 12.69 -3.93 1.20
CA GLY A 175 12.56 -5.30 1.70
C GLY A 175 13.87 -5.92 2.19
N ARG A 176 15.01 -5.63 1.53
CA ARG A 176 16.32 -6.15 1.94
C ARG A 176 16.76 -5.54 3.26
N GLU A 177 16.72 -4.22 3.36
CA GLU A 177 17.03 -3.49 4.59
C GLU A 177 16.12 -3.95 5.75
N ALA A 178 14.82 -4.12 5.46
CA ALA A 178 13.86 -4.62 6.44
C ALA A 178 14.27 -6.01 6.94
N LEU A 179 14.56 -6.96 6.04
CA LEU A 179 14.94 -8.32 6.42
C LEU A 179 16.20 -8.36 7.29
N ASP A 180 17.25 -7.62 6.93
CA ASP A 180 18.51 -7.58 7.67
C ASP A 180 18.30 -7.04 9.10
N LEU A 181 17.46 -6.01 9.26
CA LEU A 181 17.13 -5.46 10.57
C LEU A 181 16.18 -6.36 11.36
N LEU A 182 15.14 -6.93 10.72
CA LEU A 182 14.19 -7.85 11.36
C LEU A 182 14.90 -9.07 11.97
N LYS A 183 15.90 -9.63 11.28
CA LYS A 183 16.73 -10.74 11.78
C LYS A 183 17.48 -10.38 13.07
N THR A 184 17.96 -9.15 13.20
CA THR A 184 18.76 -8.70 14.35
C THR A 184 17.95 -8.08 15.49
N MET A 185 16.68 -7.76 15.27
CA MET A 185 15.81 -7.16 16.29
C MET A 185 15.63 -8.05 17.53
N ASP A 186 15.68 -7.46 18.73
CA ASP A 186 15.27 -8.16 19.96
C ASP A 186 13.75 -8.01 20.16
N THR A 187 13.04 -9.13 20.25
CA THR A 187 11.59 -9.19 20.45
C THR A 187 11.21 -9.97 21.72
N GLN A 188 12.17 -10.44 22.50
CA GLN A 188 11.95 -11.35 23.65
C GLN A 188 11.41 -10.64 24.90
N GLY A 189 11.41 -9.30 24.92
CA GLY A 189 10.93 -8.50 26.05
C GLY A 189 9.43 -8.17 26.05
N SER A 190 8.66 -8.63 25.05
CA SER A 190 7.22 -8.37 24.94
C SER A 190 6.41 -9.65 25.13
N SER A 191 5.25 -9.56 25.80
CA SER A 191 4.37 -10.72 26.03
C SER A 191 3.82 -11.34 24.75
N GLN A 192 3.87 -10.62 23.64
CA GLN A 192 3.46 -11.06 22.31
C GLN A 192 4.48 -10.59 21.24
N PRO A 193 4.73 -11.41 20.20
CA PRO A 193 5.59 -11.00 19.09
C PRO A 193 5.01 -9.78 18.34
N PRO A 194 5.86 -8.90 17.79
CA PRO A 194 5.43 -7.77 16.96
C PRO A 194 4.59 -8.22 15.76
N LEU A 195 3.65 -7.38 15.36
CA LEU A 195 2.87 -7.55 14.14
C LEU A 195 3.66 -6.96 12.96
N LEU A 196 3.96 -7.78 11.95
CA LEU A 196 4.62 -7.37 10.72
C LEU A 196 3.60 -7.27 9.59
N LEU A 197 3.29 -6.05 9.17
CA LEU A 197 2.56 -5.76 7.93
C LEU A 197 3.57 -5.76 6.78
N LEU A 198 3.54 -6.81 5.96
CA LEU A 198 4.54 -7.06 4.93
C LEU A 198 3.92 -6.95 3.53
N ASP A 199 4.32 -5.95 2.76
CA ASP A 199 3.95 -5.91 1.34
C ASP A 199 4.54 -7.09 0.58
N VAL A 200 3.71 -7.72 -0.26
CA VAL A 200 4.11 -8.84 -1.11
C VAL A 200 4.97 -8.35 -2.25
N ASP A 201 4.61 -7.24 -2.89
CA ASP A 201 5.18 -6.81 -4.17
C ASP A 201 6.33 -5.81 -4.01
N LEU A 202 7.19 -6.03 -3.01
CA LEU A 202 8.35 -5.18 -2.75
C LEU A 202 9.39 -5.24 -3.88
N PRO A 203 10.01 -4.11 -4.25
CA PRO A 203 11.09 -4.11 -5.24
C PRO A 203 12.31 -4.93 -4.78
N ALA A 204 12.91 -5.67 -5.72
CA ALA A 204 14.14 -6.47 -5.59
C ALA A 204 14.07 -7.70 -4.66
N LEU A 205 13.28 -7.67 -3.59
CA LEU A 205 13.04 -8.81 -2.71
C LEU A 205 11.58 -8.81 -2.26
N ASP A 206 10.80 -9.78 -2.74
CA ASP A 206 9.37 -9.87 -2.48
C ASP A 206 9.07 -10.30 -1.03
N GLY A 207 7.85 -9.99 -0.58
CA GLY A 207 7.40 -10.26 0.79
C GLY A 207 7.32 -11.76 1.12
N TYR A 208 7.03 -12.63 0.16
CA TYR A 208 7.04 -14.08 0.42
C TYR A 208 8.46 -14.57 0.71
N SER A 209 9.44 -14.13 -0.09
CA SER A 209 10.85 -14.44 0.13
C SER A 209 11.34 -13.95 1.51
N ILE A 210 10.95 -12.74 1.92
CA ILE A 210 11.25 -12.21 3.27
C ILE A 210 10.63 -13.09 4.35
N PHE A 211 9.35 -13.45 4.19
CA PHE A 211 8.63 -14.28 5.14
C PHE A 211 9.26 -15.67 5.29
N GLU A 212 9.58 -16.34 4.19
CA GLU A 212 10.24 -17.65 4.19
C GLU A 212 11.58 -17.61 4.94
N GLU A 213 12.41 -16.59 4.70
CA GLU A 213 13.68 -16.41 5.39
C GLU A 213 13.49 -16.18 6.90
N LEU A 214 12.51 -15.35 7.29
CA LEU A 214 12.19 -15.10 8.70
C LEU A 214 11.70 -16.38 9.40
N GLN A 215 10.92 -17.21 8.72
CA GLN A 215 10.46 -18.50 9.27
C GLN A 215 11.58 -19.52 9.41
N GLN A 216 12.60 -19.46 8.54
CA GLN A 216 13.77 -20.34 8.62
C GLN A 216 14.74 -19.93 9.73
N GLU A 217 15.07 -18.64 9.82
CA GLU A 217 16.11 -18.16 10.73
C GLU A 217 15.59 -17.71 12.10
N CYS A 218 14.34 -17.25 12.16
CA CYS A 218 13.74 -16.62 13.33
C CYS A 218 12.25 -17.02 13.48
N PRO A 219 11.92 -18.33 13.49
CA PRO A 219 10.53 -18.79 13.50
C PRO A 219 9.74 -18.23 14.69
N GLY A 220 8.53 -17.73 14.42
CA GLY A 220 7.63 -17.20 15.44
C GLY A 220 8.04 -15.84 16.03
N LYS A 221 9.14 -15.24 15.55
CA LYS A 221 9.62 -13.93 16.01
C LYS A 221 8.67 -12.79 15.63
N PHE A 222 7.91 -12.96 14.56
CA PHE A 222 6.94 -11.98 14.05
C PHE A 222 5.61 -12.66 13.72
N ARG A 223 4.52 -11.94 13.96
CA ARG A 223 3.19 -12.29 13.48
C ARG A 223 2.98 -11.57 12.16
N VAL A 224 2.99 -12.30 11.04
CA VAL A 224 3.06 -11.67 9.72
C VAL A 224 1.68 -11.59 9.07
N VAL A 225 1.30 -10.39 8.64
CA VAL A 225 0.13 -10.14 7.80
C VAL A 225 0.61 -9.58 6.47
N PHE A 226 0.23 -10.23 5.38
CA PHE A 226 0.58 -9.76 4.06
C PHE A 226 -0.33 -8.60 3.64
N THR A 227 0.26 -7.60 2.98
CA THR A 227 -0.49 -6.60 2.20
C THR A 227 -0.21 -6.85 0.72
N THR A 228 -1.22 -6.78 -0.13
CA THR A 228 -1.04 -7.16 -1.54
C THR A 228 -2.11 -6.56 -2.44
N VAL A 229 -1.77 -6.25 -3.69
CA VAL A 229 -2.76 -5.90 -4.73
C VAL A 229 -3.45 -7.12 -5.34
N HIS A 230 -3.00 -8.32 -5.00
CA HIS A 230 -3.52 -9.57 -5.54
C HIS A 230 -4.47 -10.22 -4.53
N GLY A 231 -5.76 -10.13 -4.84
CA GLY A 231 -6.82 -10.61 -3.96
C GLY A 231 -7.34 -12.00 -4.30
N SER A 232 -6.66 -12.79 -5.15
CA SER A 232 -7.18 -14.10 -5.53
C SER A 232 -7.16 -15.08 -4.37
N GLU A 233 -8.09 -16.04 -4.37
CA GLU A 233 -8.14 -17.10 -3.36
C GLU A 233 -6.82 -17.90 -3.32
N THR A 234 -6.26 -18.22 -4.49
CA THR A 234 -5.00 -18.97 -4.59
C THR A 234 -3.83 -18.25 -3.93
N GLU A 235 -3.73 -16.93 -4.10
CA GLU A 235 -2.64 -16.15 -3.50
C GLU A 235 -2.81 -15.98 -1.99
N GLN A 236 -4.04 -15.80 -1.52
CA GLN A 236 -4.34 -15.75 -0.09
C GLN A 236 -4.06 -17.10 0.58
N LEU A 237 -4.49 -18.20 -0.04
CA LEU A 237 -4.22 -19.54 0.48
C LEU A 237 -2.71 -19.81 0.60
N ARG A 238 -1.92 -19.42 -0.41
CA ARG A 238 -0.46 -19.65 -0.43
C ARG A 238 0.24 -19.20 0.86
N GLY A 239 0.01 -17.97 1.32
CA GLY A 239 0.72 -17.49 2.53
C GLY A 239 0.04 -17.92 3.82
N LEU A 240 -1.28 -18.17 3.84
CA LEU A 240 -1.92 -18.77 5.01
C LEU A 240 -1.38 -20.17 5.27
N GLU A 241 -1.23 -20.99 4.22
CA GLU A 241 -0.60 -22.32 4.29
C GLU A 241 0.88 -22.25 4.69
N ALA A 242 1.58 -21.18 4.30
CA ALA A 242 2.96 -20.93 4.73
C ALA A 242 3.08 -20.47 6.20
N GLY A 243 1.95 -20.21 6.88
CA GLY A 243 1.91 -19.83 8.29
C GLY A 243 1.79 -18.32 8.56
N ALA A 244 1.42 -17.53 7.56
CA ALA A 244 1.04 -16.14 7.78
C ALA A 244 -0.26 -16.04 8.59
N MET A 245 -0.42 -14.95 9.32
CA MET A 245 -1.57 -14.71 10.18
C MET A 245 -2.84 -14.36 9.40
N ASP A 246 -2.71 -13.48 8.41
CA ASP A 246 -3.84 -12.93 7.66
C ASP A 246 -3.35 -12.18 6.41
N TYR A 247 -4.29 -11.61 5.68
CA TYR A 247 -4.09 -10.78 4.50
C TYR A 247 -4.87 -9.46 4.55
N MET A 248 -4.30 -8.45 3.90
CA MET A 248 -4.96 -7.18 3.61
C MET A 248 -4.81 -6.83 2.13
N VAL A 249 -5.92 -6.92 1.40
CA VAL A 249 -5.95 -6.61 -0.03
C VAL A 249 -5.97 -5.10 -0.25
N LYS A 250 -5.12 -4.63 -1.16
CA LYS A 250 -5.02 -3.26 -1.67
C LYS A 250 -5.94 -3.08 -2.88
N PRO A 251 -6.52 -1.89 -3.08
CA PRO A 251 -6.51 -0.74 -2.17
C PRO A 251 -7.33 -1.00 -0.90
N MET A 252 -6.97 -0.37 0.21
CA MET A 252 -7.54 -0.62 1.54
C MET A 252 -8.10 0.65 2.18
N SER A 253 -9.22 0.54 2.88
CA SER A 253 -9.71 1.62 3.73
C SER A 253 -8.85 1.73 4.98
N LEU A 254 -8.28 2.91 5.27
CA LEU A 254 -7.50 3.14 6.49
C LEU A 254 -8.28 2.75 7.75
N ARG A 255 -9.58 3.05 7.81
CA ARG A 255 -10.45 2.70 8.94
C ARG A 255 -10.53 1.20 9.16
N VAL A 256 -10.74 0.46 8.07
CA VAL A 256 -10.81 -1.01 8.11
C VAL A 256 -9.45 -1.61 8.47
N ALA A 257 -8.37 -1.09 7.89
CA ALA A 257 -7.00 -1.52 8.17
C ALA A 257 -6.68 -1.38 9.66
N LEU A 258 -6.97 -0.22 10.27
CA LEU A 258 -6.69 0.02 11.67
C LEU A 258 -7.56 -0.81 12.61
N GLU A 259 -8.81 -1.11 12.24
CA GLU A 259 -9.67 -2.02 13.01
C GLU A 259 -9.17 -3.47 12.95
N LYS A 260 -8.68 -3.92 11.79
CA LYS A 260 -8.01 -5.23 11.67
C LYS A 260 -6.74 -5.29 12.52
N ILE A 261 -5.89 -4.27 12.44
CA ILE A 261 -4.66 -4.16 13.24
C ILE A 261 -4.99 -4.22 14.74
N ARG A 262 -6.01 -3.48 15.19
CA ARG A 262 -6.48 -3.51 16.58
C ARG A 262 -6.81 -4.93 17.06
N ARG A 263 -7.50 -5.71 16.23
CA ARG A 263 -7.83 -7.11 16.56
C ARG A 263 -6.59 -7.99 16.58
N TRP A 264 -5.68 -7.85 15.61
CA TRP A 264 -4.47 -8.65 15.58
C TRP A 264 -3.56 -8.37 16.77
N VAL A 265 -3.37 -7.11 17.16
CA VAL A 265 -2.54 -6.74 18.33
C VAL A 265 -3.24 -6.97 19.69
N GLY A 266 -4.47 -7.48 19.70
CA GLY A 266 -5.17 -7.90 20.91
C GLY A 266 -5.71 -6.76 21.78
N ARG A 267 -6.08 -5.62 21.17
CA ARG A 267 -6.62 -4.44 21.87
C ARG A 267 -8.14 -4.30 21.72
#